data_AF-A0A6A6GXV6-F1
#
_entry.id   AF-A0A6A6GXV6-F1
#
_cell.length_a   1.000
_cell.length_b   1.000
_cell.length_c   1.000
_cell.angle_alpha   90.00
_cell.angle_beta   90.00
_cell.angle_gamma   90.00
#
_symmetry.space_group_name_H-M   'P 1'
#
loop_
_entity.id
_entity.type
_entity.pdbx_description
1 polymer ?
#
loop_
_entity_poly.entity_id
_entity_poly.type
_entity_poly.pdbx_seq_one_letter_code
_entity_poly.pdbx_strand_id
1 'polypeptide(L)'
;PIKFKDAVGRKFSFPFHLCKTWKGMEELICQAFEHVDIIGYHVQERHYDLMGPNGEIILPQVWETVVQPDWNITMHLWPMEEEKPKHDPNAMP
;
A
#
# COMPACT_ATOMS: atom_id res chain seq x y z
N PRO A 1 -15.02 -4.13 -11.42
CA PRO A 1 -14.57 -3.24 -10.30
C PRO A 1 -13.22 -3.73 -9.76
N ILE A 2 -12.39 -2.93 -9.07
CA ILE A 2 -11.20 -3.48 -8.37
C ILE A 2 -11.58 -3.87 -6.95
N LYS A 3 -11.18 -5.07 -6.52
CA LYS A 3 -11.31 -5.54 -5.15
C LYS A 3 -10.01 -5.22 -4.41
N PHE A 4 -10.03 -4.18 -3.61
CA PHE A 4 -8.85 -3.71 -2.88
C PHE A 4 -8.89 -4.19 -1.44
N LYS A 5 -7.81 -4.79 -0.96
CA LYS A 5 -7.59 -5.08 0.46
C LYS A 5 -6.41 -4.24 0.93
N ASP A 6 -6.63 -3.43 1.94
CA ASP A 6 -5.58 -2.59 2.49
C ASP A 6 -4.66 -3.33 3.47
N ALA A 7 -3.62 -2.63 3.94
CA ALA A 7 -2.62 -3.19 4.84
C ALA A 7 -3.15 -3.60 6.23
N VAL A 8 -4.31 -3.09 6.65
CA VAL A 8 -4.97 -3.48 7.91
C VAL A 8 -6.11 -4.49 7.71
N GLY A 9 -6.32 -4.95 6.48
CA GLY A 9 -7.26 -6.00 6.14
C GLY A 9 -8.69 -5.53 5.82
N ARG A 10 -8.94 -4.21 5.76
CA ARG A 10 -10.21 -3.67 5.26
C ARG A 10 -10.34 -3.97 3.77
N LYS A 11 -11.56 -4.21 3.32
CA LYS A 11 -11.86 -4.54 1.92
C LYS A 11 -12.73 -3.44 1.31
N PHE A 12 -12.32 -2.99 0.13
CA PHE A 12 -13.01 -1.97 -0.66
C PHE A 12 -13.30 -2.52 -2.05
N SER A 13 -14.35 -1.99 -2.68
CA SER A 13 -14.67 -2.27 -4.07
C SER A 13 -14.68 -0.94 -4.84
N PHE A 14 -13.60 -0.66 -5.55
CA PHE A 14 -13.46 0.58 -6.30
C PHE A 14 -14.03 0.45 -7.73
N PRO A 15 -14.83 1.42 -8.21
CA PRO A 15 -15.19 1.49 -9.63
C PRO A 15 -13.93 1.56 -10.49
N PHE A 16 -13.83 0.71 -11.51
CA PHE A 16 -12.60 0.60 -12.31
C PHE A 16 -12.20 1.93 -12.95
N HIS A 17 -13.16 2.71 -13.43
CA HIS A 17 -12.88 4.01 -14.05
C HIS A 17 -12.24 5.04 -13.10
N LEU A 18 -12.38 4.87 -11.76
CA LEU A 18 -11.76 5.74 -10.75
C LEU A 18 -10.35 5.28 -10.36
N CYS A 19 -10.02 4.00 -10.54
CA CYS A 19 -8.73 3.42 -10.14
C CYS A 19 -7.90 2.88 -11.31
N LYS A 20 -8.34 3.09 -12.56
CA LYS A 20 -7.61 2.67 -13.77
C LYS A 20 -6.26 3.36 -13.96
N THR A 21 -6.05 4.51 -13.31
CA THR A 21 -4.76 5.22 -13.28
C THR A 21 -4.13 5.08 -11.90
N TRP A 22 -2.79 5.11 -11.84
CA TRP A 22 -2.07 5.07 -10.57
C TRP A 22 -2.53 6.21 -9.67
N LYS A 23 -2.60 7.42 -10.24
CA LYS A 23 -3.07 8.62 -9.51
C LYS A 23 -4.46 8.42 -8.91
N GLY A 24 -5.41 7.86 -9.67
CA GLY A 24 -6.77 7.63 -9.17
C GLY A 24 -6.81 6.57 -8.08
N MET A 25 -6.02 5.51 -8.23
CA MET A 25 -5.87 4.49 -7.18
C MET A 25 -5.26 5.07 -5.90
N GLU A 26 -4.20 5.87 -6.03
CA GLU A 26 -3.52 6.54 -4.92
C GLU A 26 -4.44 7.52 -4.19
N GLU A 27 -5.22 8.34 -4.89
CA GLU A 27 -6.20 9.24 -4.29
C GLU A 27 -7.24 8.46 -3.46
N LEU A 28 -7.72 7.32 -3.95
CA LEU A 28 -8.65 6.45 -3.23
C LEU A 28 -8.00 5.81 -2.00
N ILE A 29 -6.73 5.42 -2.09
CA ILE A 29 -5.96 4.90 -0.96
C ILE A 29 -5.81 6.01 0.09
N CYS A 30 -5.34 7.20 -0.29
CA CYS A 30 -5.19 8.33 0.63
C CYS A 30 -6.50 8.66 1.36
N GLN A 31 -7.63 8.71 0.64
CA GLN A 31 -8.95 8.92 1.24
C GLN A 31 -9.34 7.80 2.22
N ALA A 32 -9.03 6.54 1.90
CA ALA A 32 -9.31 5.41 2.79
C ALA A 32 -8.48 5.45 4.09
N PHE A 33 -7.37 6.20 4.11
CA PHE A 33 -6.45 6.33 5.23
C PHE A 33 -6.48 7.70 5.93
N GLU A 34 -7.30 8.65 5.48
CA GLU A 34 -7.37 10.02 6.02
C GLU A 34 -7.64 10.07 7.55
N HIS A 35 -8.41 9.11 8.07
CA HIS A 35 -8.75 9.01 9.50
C HIS A 35 -8.07 7.84 10.23
N VAL A 36 -7.04 7.23 9.63
CA VAL A 36 -6.37 6.05 10.20
C VAL A 36 -5.01 6.47 10.74
N ASP A 37 -4.90 6.60 12.07
CA ASP A 37 -3.77 7.22 12.79
C ASP A 37 -2.36 6.81 12.31
N ILE A 38 -1.70 5.90 13.03
CA ILE A 38 -0.24 5.64 12.98
C ILE A 38 0.28 5.36 11.55
N ILE A 39 -0.56 4.77 10.70
CA ILE A 39 -0.21 4.35 9.34
C ILE A 39 -0.60 5.36 8.27
N GLY A 40 -1.48 6.32 8.55
CA GLY A 40 -1.92 7.32 7.57
C GLY A 40 -0.78 8.16 7.01
N TYR A 41 0.16 8.57 7.87
CA TYR A 41 1.35 9.31 7.45
C TYR A 41 2.22 8.53 6.45
N HIS A 42 2.46 7.24 6.70
CA HIS A 42 3.25 6.40 5.81
C HIS A 42 2.58 6.13 4.46
N VAL A 43 1.25 6.02 4.47
CA VAL A 43 0.47 5.91 3.23
C VAL A 43 0.58 7.19 2.40
N GLN A 44 0.55 8.37 3.03
CA GLN A 44 0.73 9.64 2.34
C GLN A 44 2.14 9.80 1.73
N GLU A 45 3.17 9.30 2.43
CA GLU A 45 4.56 9.25 1.93
C GLU A 45 4.80 8.11 0.92
N ARG A 46 3.75 7.35 0.52
CA ARG A 46 3.81 6.25 -0.44
C ARG A 46 4.73 5.09 -0.03
N HIS A 47 4.89 4.83 1.27
CA HIS A 47 5.66 3.71 1.80
C HIS A 47 4.84 2.40 1.79
N TYR A 48 4.35 2.01 0.62
CA TYR A 48 3.58 0.79 0.43
C TYR A 48 3.76 0.22 -0.97
N ASP A 49 3.55 -1.09 -1.08
CA ASP A 49 3.46 -1.81 -2.35
C ASP A 49 2.02 -2.26 -2.60
N LEU A 50 1.62 -2.24 -3.88
CA LEU A 50 0.41 -2.89 -4.34
C LEU A 50 0.77 -4.20 -5.04
N MET A 51 0.10 -5.27 -4.66
CA MET A 51 0.32 -6.59 -5.25
C MET A 51 -0.91 -7.03 -6.03
N GLY A 52 -0.67 -7.65 -7.19
CA GLY A 52 -1.70 -8.20 -8.05
C GLY A 52 -2.25 -9.54 -7.55
N PRO A 53 -3.19 -10.15 -8.30
CA PRO A 53 -3.83 -11.42 -7.92
C PRO A 53 -2.85 -12.59 -7.75
N ASN A 54 -1.70 -12.54 -8.42
CA ASN A 54 -0.66 -13.56 -8.35
C ASN A 54 0.34 -13.33 -7.20
N GLY A 55 0.20 -12.26 -6.43
CA GLY A 55 1.16 -11.86 -5.39
C GLY A 55 2.38 -11.10 -5.90
N GLU A 56 2.41 -10.72 -7.18
CA GLU A 56 3.47 -9.92 -7.78
C GLU A 56 3.29 -8.43 -7.47
N ILE A 57 4.37 -7.71 -7.18
CA ILE A 57 4.35 -6.26 -6.96
C ILE A 57 4.08 -5.55 -8.29
N ILE A 58 3.12 -4.64 -8.28
CA ILE A 58 2.77 -3.78 -9.41
C ILE A 58 3.39 -2.40 -9.18
N LEU A 59 4.31 -2.01 -10.06
CA LEU A 59 4.94 -0.70 -9.99
C LEU A 59 3.98 0.40 -10.50
N PRO A 60 4.04 1.63 -9.93
CA PRO A 60 3.24 2.76 -10.40
C PRO A 60 3.36 3.03 -11.90
N GLN A 61 4.56 2.84 -12.47
CA GLN A 61 4.84 3.13 -13.88
C GLN A 61 4.14 2.20 -14.87
N VAL A 62 3.79 0.99 -14.45
CA VAL A 62 3.16 -0.02 -15.31
C VAL A 62 1.70 -0.26 -14.95
N TRP A 63 1.19 0.40 -13.90
CA TRP A 63 -0.14 0.20 -13.35
C TRP A 63 -1.23 0.21 -14.42
N GLU A 64 -1.30 1.29 -15.21
CA GLU A 64 -2.31 1.49 -16.26
C GLU A 64 -2.29 0.39 -17.33
N THR A 65 -1.13 -0.25 -17.54
CA THR A 65 -0.94 -1.26 -18.58
C THR A 65 -1.30 -2.66 -18.12
N VAL A 66 -1.21 -2.92 -16.81
CA VAL A 66 -1.40 -4.25 -16.24
C VAL A 66 -2.75 -4.40 -15.56
N VAL A 67 -3.27 -3.35 -14.91
CA VAL A 67 -4.47 -3.44 -14.09
C VAL A 67 -5.72 -3.77 -14.91
N GLN A 68 -6.52 -4.73 -14.45
CA GLN A 68 -7.76 -5.13 -15.12
C GLN A 68 -8.95 -5.10 -14.18
N PRO A 69 -10.18 -4.97 -14.72
CA PRO A 69 -11.38 -5.14 -13.93
C PRO A 69 -11.41 -6.49 -13.19
N ASP A 70 -12.01 -6.48 -12.02
CA ASP A 70 -12.25 -7.63 -11.14
C ASP A 70 -11.01 -8.24 -10.49
N TRP A 71 -9.85 -7.61 -10.67
CA TRP A 71 -8.63 -7.96 -9.95
C TRP A 71 -8.74 -7.76 -8.43
N ASN A 72 -8.11 -8.69 -7.72
CA ASN A 72 -7.83 -8.55 -6.30
C ASN A 72 -6.46 -7.88 -6.15
N ILE A 73 -6.46 -6.67 -5.59
CA ILE A 73 -5.26 -5.92 -5.27
C ILE A 73 -5.09 -5.90 -3.75
N THR A 74 -3.89 -6.22 -3.27
CA THR A 74 -3.55 -6.19 -1.85
C THR A 74 -2.45 -5.16 -1.59
N MET A 75 -2.62 -4.32 -0.56
CA MET A 75 -1.62 -3.35 -0.13
C MET A 75 -0.77 -3.92 1.00
N HIS A 76 0.54 -3.70 0.94
CA HIS A 76 1.48 -3.98 2.02
C HIS A 76 2.28 -2.72 2.34
N LEU A 77 2.34 -2.35 3.62
CA LEU A 77 3.24 -1.29 4.06
C LEU A 77 4.67 -1.83 4.04
N TRP A 78 5.62 -0.98 3.68
CA TRP A 78 7.02 -1.33 3.81
C TRP A 78 7.36 -1.61 5.28
N PRO A 79 8.27 -2.57 5.56
CA PRO A 79 8.75 -2.77 6.91
C PRO A 79 9.42 -1.47 7.37
N MET A 80 9.00 -0.94 8.53
CA MET A 80 9.84 0.02 9.22
C MET A 80 11.14 -0.71 9.54
N GLU A 81 12.28 -0.15 9.12
CA GLU A 81 13.55 -0.57 9.70
C GLU A 81 13.39 -0.42 11.21
N GLU A 82 13.30 -1.54 11.93
CA GLU A 82 13.57 -1.51 13.36
C GLU A 82 14.93 -0.83 13.47
N GLU A 83 15.00 0.32 14.15
CA GLU A 83 16.30 0.93 14.48
C GLU A 83 17.13 -0.22 15.04
N LYS A 84 18.17 -0.64 14.29
CA LYS A 84 19.10 -1.66 14.77
C LYS A 84 19.42 -1.28 16.20
N PRO A 85 19.21 -2.16 17.21
CA PRO A 85 19.42 -1.80 18.59
C PRO A 85 20.78 -1.12 18.66
N LYS A 86 20.78 0.17 19.03
CA LYS A 86 22.00 0.97 19.11
C LYS A 86 22.96 0.12 19.92
N HIS A 87 24.08 -0.25 19.31
CA HIS A 87 25.14 -0.99 19.99
C HIS A 87 25.47 -0.18 21.24
N ASP A 88 24.99 -0.64 22.39
CA ASP A 88 25.20 0.04 23.66
C ASP A 88 26.66 -0.21 24.03
N PRO A 89 27.56 0.78 23.92
CA PRO A 89 28.97 0.58 24.23
C PRO A 89 29.19 0.27 25.72
N ASN A 90 28.14 0.42 26.54
CA ASN A 90 28.13 0.13 27.97
C ASN A 90 27.56 -1.24 28.35
N ALA A 91 27.21 -2.09 27.39
CA ALA A 91 27.02 -3.52 27.66
C ALA A 91 28.41 -4.16 27.90
N MET A 92 29.01 -3.83 29.04
CA MET A 92 30.22 -4.50 29.53
C MET A 92 29.86 -5.92 30.02
N PRO A 93 30.77 -6.89 29.83
CA PRO A 93 30.57 -8.31 30.15
C PRO A 93 30.44 -8.60 31.65
#